data_AF-A0A251XKT7-F1
#
_entry.id   AF-A0A251XKT7-F1
#
_cell.length_a   1.000
_cell.length_b   1.000
_cell.length_c   1.000
_cell.angle_alpha   90.00
_cell.angle_beta   90.00
_cell.angle_gamma   90.00
#
_symmetry.space_group_name_H-M   'P 1'
#
loop_
_entity.id
_entity.type
_entity.pdbx_description
1 polymer ?
#
loop_
_entity_poly.entity_id
_entity_poly.type
_entity_poly.pdbx_seq_one_letter_code
_entity_poly.pdbx_strand_id
1 'polypeptide(L)'
;MDPVLARFSPATREWFQGAFPGPTAAQTGAWEAVQKGSHALVVAPTGSGKTLAAFLWSIDRLASRPAPEDPMRRTRVLYISPLKALAVDVERNLRSPLVGIVQTAKRLGPSRPRSR
;
A
#
# COMPACT_ATOMS: atom_id res chain seq x y z
N MET A 1 6.69 13.19 12.29
CA MET A 1 6.38 12.03 11.44
C MET A 1 4.91 11.73 11.60
N ASP A 2 4.14 11.61 10.50
CA ASP A 2 2.70 11.31 10.60
C ASP A 2 2.51 9.95 11.32
N PRO A 3 1.72 9.89 12.42
CA PRO A 3 1.50 8.67 13.19
C PRO A 3 0.98 7.50 12.35
N VAL A 4 0.26 7.76 11.25
CA VAL A 4 -0.28 6.70 10.39
C VAL A 4 0.82 5.92 9.70
N LEU A 5 1.92 6.57 9.31
CA LEU A 5 3.07 5.94 8.65
C LEU A 5 3.80 4.95 9.58
N ALA A 6 3.66 5.13 10.90
CA ALA A 6 4.21 4.21 11.89
C ALA A 6 3.55 2.82 11.88
N ARG A 7 2.40 2.69 11.19
CA ARG A 7 1.61 1.44 11.09
C ARG A 7 1.99 0.56 9.90
N PHE A 8 2.69 1.10 8.92
CA PHE A 8 3.25 0.35 7.81
C PHE A 8 4.56 -0.33 8.20
N SER A 9 4.93 -1.37 7.45
CA SER A 9 6.24 -2.00 7.53
C SER A 9 7.37 -0.99 7.32
N PRO A 10 8.59 -1.24 7.85
CA PRO A 10 9.73 -0.35 7.67
C PRO A 10 10.00 -0.02 6.20
N ALA A 11 9.91 -1.03 5.31
CA ALA A 11 10.18 -0.86 3.89
C ALA A 11 9.16 0.05 3.20
N THR A 12 7.87 -0.13 3.46
CA THR A 12 6.82 0.71 2.88
C THR A 12 6.90 2.14 3.39
N ARG A 13 7.16 2.32 4.69
CA ARG A 13 7.35 3.63 5.30
C ARG A 13 8.53 4.39 4.70
N GLU A 14 9.70 3.76 4.64
CA GLU A 14 10.90 4.40 4.10
C GLU A 14 10.77 4.72 2.62
N TRP A 15 10.17 3.81 1.84
CA TRP A 15 9.85 4.09 0.44
C TRP A 15 8.93 5.32 0.31
N PHE A 16 7.84 5.37 1.09
CA PHE A 16 6.88 6.47 1.01
C PHE A 16 7.52 7.81 1.39
N GLN A 17 8.33 7.84 2.44
CA GLN A 17 9.03 9.04 2.90
C GLN A 17 10.09 9.54 1.90
N GLY A 18 10.73 8.64 1.15
CA GLY A 18 11.64 9.02 0.07
C GLY A 18 10.92 9.49 -1.20
N ALA A 19 9.68 9.05 -1.41
CA ALA A 19 8.90 9.36 -2.62
C ALA A 19 8.00 10.60 -2.49
N PHE A 20 7.57 10.95 -1.28
CA PHE A 20 6.59 12.01 -1.03
C PHE A 20 6.95 12.86 0.21
N PRO A 21 6.65 14.17 0.21
CA PRO A 21 6.84 15.02 1.39
C PRO A 21 6.04 14.58 2.62
N GLY A 22 4.89 13.94 2.41
CA GLY A 22 4.00 13.47 3.46
C GLY A 22 2.67 12.94 2.89
N PRO A 23 1.85 12.27 3.72
CA PRO A 23 0.56 11.76 3.28
C PRO A 23 -0.47 12.88 3.13
N THR A 24 -1.43 12.68 2.22
CA THR A 24 -2.60 13.56 2.10
C THR A 24 -3.68 13.21 3.13
N ALA A 25 -4.61 14.13 3.41
CA ALA A 25 -5.74 13.85 4.29
C ALA A 25 -6.58 12.63 3.84
N ALA A 26 -6.76 12.46 2.52
CA ALA A 26 -7.47 11.32 1.94
C ALA A 26 -6.73 9.99 2.20
N GLN A 27 -5.40 10.01 2.17
CA GLN A 27 -4.57 8.85 2.47
C GLN A 27 -4.63 8.50 3.96
N THR A 28 -4.37 9.47 4.85
CA THR A 28 -4.40 9.25 6.30
C THR A 28 -5.75 8.70 6.76
N GLY A 29 -6.87 9.32 6.35
CA GLY A 29 -8.21 8.85 6.74
C GLY A 29 -8.53 7.45 6.21
N ALA A 30 -8.15 7.12 4.97
CA ALA A 30 -8.35 5.79 4.41
C ALA A 30 -7.55 4.72 5.18
N TRP A 31 -6.29 4.98 5.46
CA TRP A 31 -5.42 4.01 6.13
C TRP A 31 -5.82 3.79 7.59
N GLU A 32 -6.28 4.83 8.30
CA GLU A 32 -6.83 4.69 9.66
C GLU A 32 -8.08 3.80 9.70
N ALA A 33 -9.00 3.97 8.75
CA ALA A 33 -10.20 3.16 8.65
C ALA A 33 -9.86 1.69 8.33
N VAL A 34 -9.03 1.46 7.32
CA VAL A 34 -8.67 0.10 6.87
C VAL A 34 -7.84 -0.63 7.94
N GLN A 35 -6.99 0.07 8.69
CA GLN A 35 -6.25 -0.52 9.81
C GLN A 35 -7.18 -1.10 10.88
N LYS A 36 -8.30 -0.42 11.16
CA LYS A 36 -9.30 -0.85 12.15
C LYS A 36 -10.18 -2.02 11.64
N GLY A 37 -9.95 -2.48 10.41
CA GLY A 37 -10.78 -3.49 9.75
C GLY A 37 -12.07 -2.92 9.16
N SER A 38 -12.23 -1.60 9.11
CA SER A 38 -13.42 -0.96 8.57
C SER A 38 -13.36 -0.82 7.04
N HIS A 39 -14.53 -0.80 6.41
CA HIS A 39 -14.66 -0.35 5.02
C HIS A 39 -14.46 1.17 4.93
N ALA A 40 -13.90 1.64 3.81
CA ALA A 40 -13.63 3.06 3.58
C ALA A 40 -14.15 3.48 2.19
N LEU A 41 -14.91 4.58 2.15
CA LEU A 41 -15.27 5.30 0.93
C LEU A 41 -14.50 6.62 0.91
N VAL A 42 -13.58 6.77 -0.05
CA VAL A 42 -12.74 7.97 -0.15
C VAL A 42 -13.34 8.94 -1.17
N VAL A 43 -13.90 10.04 -0.69
CA VAL A 43 -14.38 11.15 -1.53
C VAL A 43 -13.37 12.29 -1.45
N ALA A 44 -12.61 12.50 -2.54
CA ALA A 44 -11.60 13.56 -2.60
C ALA A 44 -11.39 14.03 -4.05
N PRO A 45 -10.92 15.27 -4.27
CA PRO A 45 -10.56 15.78 -5.59
C PRO A 45 -9.51 14.94 -6.33
N THR A 46 -9.33 15.22 -7.63
CA THR A 46 -8.16 14.74 -8.37
C THR A 46 -6.88 15.26 -7.73
N GLY A 47 -5.77 14.53 -7.88
CA GLY A 47 -4.50 14.90 -7.24
C GLY A 47 -4.39 14.59 -5.74
N SER A 48 -5.46 14.22 -5.03
CA SER A 48 -5.40 13.91 -3.59
C SER A 48 -4.76 12.56 -3.23
N GLY A 49 -4.13 11.87 -4.18
CA GLY A 49 -3.43 10.61 -3.91
C GLY A 49 -4.35 9.40 -3.63
N LYS A 50 -5.60 9.42 -4.11
CA LYS A 50 -6.62 8.37 -3.89
C LYS A 50 -6.14 6.95 -4.22
N THR A 51 -5.30 6.79 -5.24
CA THR A 51 -4.73 5.49 -5.60
C THR A 51 -3.93 4.90 -4.45
N LEU A 52 -2.95 5.62 -3.90
CA LEU A 52 -2.18 5.13 -2.75
C LEU A 52 -3.02 5.07 -1.47
N ALA A 53 -4.05 5.92 -1.33
CA ALA A 53 -5.03 5.80 -0.24
C ALA A 53 -5.71 4.42 -0.24
N ALA A 54 -6.10 3.93 -1.42
CA ALA A 54 -6.76 2.63 -1.58
C ALA A 54 -5.78 1.42 -1.55
N PHE A 55 -4.58 1.56 -2.13
CA PHE A 55 -3.72 0.40 -2.40
C PHE A 55 -2.57 0.20 -1.40
N LEU A 56 -2.04 1.25 -0.78
CA LEU A 56 -0.76 1.15 -0.08
C LEU A 56 -0.80 0.16 1.09
N TRP A 57 -1.92 0.11 1.82
CA TRP A 57 -2.13 -0.85 2.91
C TRP A 57 -2.09 -2.30 2.41
N SER A 58 -2.78 -2.57 1.30
CA SER A 58 -2.80 -3.90 0.70
C SER A 58 -1.42 -4.30 0.18
N ILE A 59 -0.69 -3.37 -0.46
CA ILE A 59 0.68 -3.60 -0.93
C ILE A 59 1.62 -3.93 0.23
N ASP A 60 1.55 -3.18 1.32
CA ASP A 60 2.36 -3.42 2.52
C ASP A 60 2.15 -4.84 3.07
N ARG A 61 0.89 -5.29 3.14
CA ARG A 61 0.57 -6.67 3.60
C ARG A 61 1.04 -7.74 2.63
N LEU A 62 1.01 -7.47 1.33
CA LEU A 62 1.51 -8.40 0.31
C LEU A 62 3.03 -8.51 0.33
N ALA A 63 3.73 -7.40 0.59
CA ALA A 63 5.20 -7.34 0.63
C ALA A 63 5.79 -7.85 1.95
N SER A 64 5.08 -7.66 3.07
CA SER A 64 5.54 -8.06 4.41
C SER A 64 5.22 -9.50 4.80
N ARG A 65 4.44 -10.23 3.98
CA ARG A 65 4.02 -11.60 4.27
C ARG A 65 4.35 -12.53 3.11
N PRO A 66 4.85 -13.75 3.38
CA PRO A 66 5.08 -14.72 2.32
C PRO A 66 3.79 -14.97 1.53
N ALA A 67 3.94 -15.23 0.23
CA ALA A 67 2.83 -15.70 -0.58
C ALA A 67 2.42 -17.10 -0.09
N PRO A 68 1.11 -17.43 -0.07
CA PRO A 68 0.68 -18.80 0.19
C PRO A 68 1.30 -19.78 -0.81
N GLU A 69 1.64 -20.97 -0.33
CA GLU A 69 2.18 -22.05 -1.17
C GLU A 69 1.17 -22.45 -2.23
N ASP A 70 -0.09 -22.68 -1.81
CA ASP A 70 -1.24 -22.97 -2.65
C ASP A 70 -1.48 -21.82 -3.67
N PRO A 71 -1.31 -22.08 -4.98
CA PRO A 71 -1.55 -21.09 -6.03
C PRO A 71 -2.96 -20.49 -6.02
N MET A 72 -3.98 -21.28 -5.63
CA MET A 72 -5.37 -20.82 -5.58
C MET A 72 -5.61 -19.74 -4.53
N ARG A 73 -4.70 -19.59 -3.55
CA ARG A 73 -4.77 -18.60 -2.48
C ARG A 73 -3.89 -17.37 -2.71
N ARG A 74 -3.18 -17.30 -3.84
CA ARG A 74 -2.22 -16.20 -4.10
C ARG A 74 -2.93 -14.87 -4.45
N THR A 75 -4.12 -14.91 -5.04
CA THR A 75 -4.95 -13.72 -5.24
C THR A 75 -5.51 -13.25 -3.90
N ARG A 76 -4.96 -12.15 -3.38
CA ARG A 76 -5.27 -11.63 -2.02
C ARG A 76 -5.89 -10.22 -2.04
N VAL A 77 -5.94 -9.58 -3.20
CA VAL A 77 -6.49 -8.24 -3.41
C VAL A 77 -7.19 -8.23 -4.76
N LEU A 78 -8.44 -7.77 -4.81
CA LEU A 78 -9.21 -7.62 -6.05
C LEU A 78 -9.50 -6.14 -6.27
N TYR A 79 -9.05 -5.62 -7.41
CA TYR A 79 -9.42 -4.30 -7.88
C TYR A 79 -10.46 -4.43 -8.99
N ILE A 80 -11.56 -3.68 -8.87
CA ILE A 80 -12.65 -3.66 -9.84
C ILE A 80 -12.70 -2.25 -10.44
N SER A 81 -12.68 -2.19 -11.77
CA SER A 81 -12.78 -0.94 -12.52
C SER A 81 -14.02 -0.97 -13.40
N PRO A 82 -14.78 0.13 -13.54
CA PRO A 82 -15.85 0.23 -14.52
C PRO A 82 -15.31 0.27 -15.96
N LEU A 83 -14.02 0.56 -16.18
CA LEU A 83 -13.41 0.71 -17.50
C LEU A 83 -12.10 -0.08 -17.62
N LYS A 84 -11.88 -0.73 -18.77
CA LYS A 84 -10.63 -1.44 -19.09
C LYS A 84 -9.42 -0.50 -19.10
N ALA A 85 -9.54 0.68 -19.71
CA ALA A 85 -8.46 1.67 -19.77
C ALA A 85 -7.99 2.07 -18.36
N LEU A 86 -8.93 2.34 -17.45
CA LEU A 86 -8.62 2.66 -16.07
C LEU A 86 -7.96 1.49 -15.32
N ALA A 87 -8.29 0.24 -15.66
CA ALA A 87 -7.60 -0.91 -15.09
C ALA A 87 -6.13 -0.99 -15.51
N VAL A 88 -5.86 -0.74 -16.79
CA VAL A 88 -4.49 -0.67 -17.33
C VAL A 88 -3.71 0.48 -16.71
N ASP A 89 -4.33 1.66 -16.57
CA ASP A 89 -3.70 2.81 -15.94
C ASP A 89 -3.36 2.56 -14.46
N VAL A 90 -4.25 1.91 -13.71
CA VAL A 90 -3.98 1.51 -12.32
C VAL A 90 -2.82 0.53 -12.27
N GLU A 91 -2.80 -0.50 -13.12
CA GLU A 91 -1.67 -1.46 -13.17
C GLU A 91 -0.34 -0.72 -13.37
N ARG A 92 -0.28 0.18 -14.36
CA ARG A 92 0.93 0.98 -14.65
C ARG A 92 1.34 1.83 -13.44
N ASN A 93 0.39 2.51 -12.81
CA ASN A 93 0.64 3.37 -11.65
C ASN A 93 1.10 2.60 -10.42
N LEU A 94 0.73 1.32 -10.28
CA LEU A 94 1.15 0.47 -9.17
C LEU A 94 2.54 -0.15 -9.36
N ARG A 95 3.13 -0.12 -10.55
CA ARG A 95 4.49 -0.66 -10.78
C ARG A 95 5.56 0.05 -9.93
N SER A 96 5.52 1.38 -9.91
CA SER A 96 6.48 2.19 -9.13
C SER A 96 6.48 1.86 -7.63
N PRO A 97 5.32 1.90 -6.91
CA PRO A 97 5.29 1.52 -5.50
C PRO A 97 5.70 0.06 -5.26
N LEU A 98 5.26 -0.88 -6.09
CA LEU A 98 5.62 -2.29 -5.93
C LEU A 98 7.13 -2.51 -6.03
N VAL A 99 7.75 -1.99 -7.08
CA VAL A 99 9.20 -2.12 -7.28
C VAL A 99 9.96 -1.38 -6.18
N GLY A 100 9.58 -0.14 -5.87
CA GLY A 100 10.24 0.67 -4.87
C GLY A 100 10.22 0.05 -3.47
N ILE A 101 9.07 -0.47 -3.04
CA ILE A 101 8.93 -1.12 -1.74
C ILE A 101 9.76 -2.41 -1.67
N VAL A 102 9.76 -3.23 -2.74
CA VAL A 102 10.57 -4.45 -2.79
C VAL A 102 12.08 -4.14 -2.73
N GLN A 103 12.54 -3.11 -3.44
CA GLN A 103 13.95 -2.71 -3.40
C GLN A 103 14.34 -2.14 -2.04
N THR A 104 13.49 -1.30 -1.43
CA THR A 104 13.72 -0.82 -0.06
C THR A 104 13.76 -1.98 0.93
N ALA A 105 12.86 -2.98 0.80
CA ALA A 105 12.87 -4.16 1.66
C ALA A 105 14.17 -4.97 1.52
N LYS A 106 14.67 -5.18 0.30
CA LYS A 106 15.96 -5.84 0.06
C LYS A 106 17.12 -5.08 0.69
N ARG A 107 17.15 -3.74 0.56
CA ARG A 107 18.18 -2.88 1.16
C ARG A 107 18.19 -2.95 2.68
N LEU A 108 17.01 -2.96 3.30
CA LEU A 108 16.87 -3.06 4.76
C LEU A 108 17.19 -4.45 5.31
N GLY A 109 17.21 -5.47 4.46
CA GLY A 109 17.42 -6.85 4.88
C GLY A 109 16.22 -7.44 5.63
N PRO A 110 16.33 -8.69 6.12
CA PRO A 110 15.26 -9.33 6.86
C PRO A 110 14.93 -8.53 8.13
N SER A 111 13.70 -8.06 8.22
CA SER A 111 13.19 -7.43 9.44
C SER A 111 13.15 -8.51 10.52
N ARG A 112 13.90 -8.32 11.62
CA ARG A 112 13.77 -9.19 12.80
C ARG A 112 12.29 -9.30 13.17
N PRO A 113 11.75 -10.52 13.39
CA PRO A 113 10.35 -10.66 13.76
C PRO A 113 10.10 -9.85 15.02
N ARG A 114 9.09 -8.97 14.99
CA ARG A 114 8.60 -8.32 16.20
C ARG A 114 8.16 -9.44 17.13
N SER A 115 8.92 -9.65 18.21
CA SER A 115 8.49 -10.48 19.34
C SER A 115 7.10 -9.99 19.74
N ARG A 116 6.11 -10.87 19.61
CA ARG A 116 4.81 -10.68 20.25
C ARG A 116 4.98 -10.79 21.75
#